data_AF-A0A0L0G2V2-F1
#
_entry.id   AF-A0A0L0G2V2-F1
#
_cell.length_a   1.000
_cell.length_b   1.000
_cell.length_c   1.000
_cell.angle_alpha   90.00
_cell.angle_beta   90.00
_cell.angle_gamma   90.00
#
_symmetry.space_group_name_H-M   'P 1'
#
loop_
_entity.id
_entity.type
_entity.pdbx_description
1 polymer ?
#
loop_
_entity_poly.entity_id
_entity_poly.type
_entity_poly.pdbx_seq_one_letter_code
_entity_poly.pdbx_strand_id
1 'polypeptide(L)'
;EADDPTAVKFYRKSHGFFKDIEASRNLLAEQTQTMLVDPLNDYIKTTFSEFKEGKKTYEKISADLETASNKYASASLKKPDEIKMAENVYEATESIYKFMSLDYTYQVNCVTAKRRYVIMDRFVQMMFGYMTFYRQCAETIKEMEPFMRDLMGMICVALD
;
A
#
# COMPACT_ATOMS: atom_id res chain seq x y z
N GLU A 1 33.95 -17.11 -44.98
CA GLU A 1 33.96 -18.10 -43.87
C GLU A 1 32.53 -18.27 -43.42
N ALA A 2 32.01 -19.50 -43.43
CA ALA A 2 30.68 -19.78 -42.90
C ALA A 2 30.79 -19.85 -41.37
N ASP A 3 29.97 -19.10 -40.64
CA ASP A 3 29.88 -19.17 -39.17
C ASP A 3 29.71 -20.63 -38.72
N ASP A 4 30.48 -21.05 -37.71
CA ASP A 4 30.36 -22.38 -37.11
C ASP A 4 28.91 -22.60 -36.65
N PRO A 5 28.18 -23.59 -37.23
CA PRO A 5 26.79 -23.87 -36.89
C PRO A 5 26.58 -24.12 -35.40
N THR A 6 27.58 -24.63 -34.69
CA THR A 6 27.55 -24.92 -33.25
C THR A 6 27.57 -23.63 -32.44
N ALA A 7 28.48 -22.71 -32.75
CA ALA A 7 28.54 -21.39 -32.15
C ALA A 7 27.23 -20.61 -32.36
N VAL A 8 26.69 -20.61 -33.58
CA VAL A 8 25.41 -19.94 -33.89
C VAL A 8 24.25 -20.52 -33.06
N LYS A 9 24.18 -21.85 -32.90
CA LYS A 9 23.17 -22.51 -32.06
C LYS A 9 23.33 -22.12 -30.59
N PHE A 10 24.56 -22.06 -30.08
CA PHE A 10 24.87 -21.63 -28.72
C PHE A 10 24.43 -20.19 -28.45
N TYR A 11 24.80 -19.24 -29.31
CA TYR A 11 24.41 -17.84 -29.14
C TYR A 11 22.90 -17.67 -29.16
N ARG A 12 22.19 -18.34 -30.08
CA ARG A 12 20.73 -18.27 -30.16
C ARG A 12 20.06 -18.79 -28.90
N LYS A 13 20.50 -19.95 -28.39
CA LYS A 13 19.90 -20.56 -27.21
C LYS A 13 20.20 -19.77 -25.93
N SER A 14 21.43 -19.26 -25.81
CA SER A 14 21.83 -18.38 -24.70
C SER A 14 21.06 -17.06 -24.72
N HIS A 15 20.86 -16.45 -25.88
CA HIS A 15 20.05 -15.25 -26.03
C HIS A 15 18.59 -15.48 -25.58
N GLY A 16 17.97 -16.58 -26.01
CA GLY A 16 16.63 -16.96 -25.56
C GLY A 16 16.54 -17.11 -24.04
N PHE A 17 17.48 -17.86 -23.46
CA PHE A 17 17.58 -18.04 -22.01
C PHE A 17 17.63 -16.72 -21.24
N PHE A 18 18.51 -15.79 -21.63
CA PHE A 18 18.61 -14.49 -20.97
C PHE A 18 17.35 -13.64 -21.16
N LYS A 19 16.74 -13.70 -22.35
CA LYS A 19 15.50 -12.99 -22.66
C LYS A 19 14.33 -13.48 -21.79
N ASP A 20 14.24 -14.78 -21.55
CA ASP A 20 13.18 -15.37 -20.73
C ASP A 20 13.33 -14.98 -19.25
N ILE A 21 14.56 -15.00 -18.72
CA ILE A 21 14.84 -14.50 -17.36
C ILE A 21 14.53 -13.01 -17.24
N GLU A 22 14.91 -12.21 -18.24
CA GLU A 22 14.60 -10.79 -18.27
C GLU A 22 13.09 -10.53 -18.29
N ALA A 23 12.33 -11.31 -19.07
CA ALA A 23 10.88 -11.23 -19.10
C ALA A 23 10.26 -11.53 -17.73
N SER A 24 10.71 -12.58 -17.04
CA SER A 24 10.27 -12.89 -15.67
C SER A 24 10.59 -11.76 -14.69
N ARG A 25 11.77 -11.14 -14.81
CA ARG A 25 12.16 -10.00 -13.97
C ARG A 25 11.27 -8.78 -14.22
N ASN A 26 10.96 -8.49 -15.48
CA ASN A 26 10.09 -7.38 -15.85
C ASN A 26 8.67 -7.61 -15.33
N LEU A 27 8.16 -8.84 -15.40
CA LEU A 27 6.86 -9.20 -14.81
C LEU A 27 6.84 -8.99 -13.29
N LEU A 28 7.90 -9.39 -12.57
CA LEU A 28 8.02 -9.14 -11.13
C LEU A 28 8.03 -7.64 -10.81
N ALA A 29 8.70 -6.82 -11.62
CA ALA A 29 8.72 -5.38 -11.45
C ALA A 29 7.31 -4.77 -11.63
N GLU A 30 6.58 -5.20 -12.67
CA GLU A 30 5.20 -4.78 -12.91
C GLU A 30 4.25 -5.23 -11.79
N GLN A 31 4.38 -6.47 -11.31
CA GLN A 31 3.64 -6.98 -10.16
C GLN A 31 3.95 -6.19 -8.89
N THR A 32 5.22 -5.83 -8.66
CA THR A 32 5.61 -5.01 -7.51
C THR A 32 4.96 -3.63 -7.57
N GLN A 33 4.94 -3.01 -8.75
CA GLN A 33 4.29 -1.71 -8.94
C GLN A 33 2.79 -1.79 -8.63
N THR A 34 2.09 -2.74 -9.24
CA THR A 34 0.62 -2.85 -9.20
C THR A 34 0.10 -3.46 -7.89
N MET A 35 0.83 -4.37 -7.25
CA MET A 35 0.37 -5.08 -6.05
C MET A 35 0.83 -4.41 -4.76
N LEU A 36 1.95 -3.67 -4.79
CA LEU A 36 2.54 -3.05 -3.59
C LEU A 36 2.55 -1.52 -3.68
N VAL A 37 3.16 -0.94 -4.73
CA VAL A 37 3.40 0.51 -4.78
C VAL A 37 2.10 1.30 -4.93
N ASP A 38 1.30 1.00 -5.95
CA ASP A 38 0.06 1.73 -6.22
C ASP A 38 -0.95 1.60 -5.06
N PRO A 39 -1.23 0.40 -4.53
CA PRO A 39 -2.20 0.25 -3.45
C PRO A 39 -1.76 0.90 -2.13
N LEU A 40 -0.46 0.94 -1.83
CA LEU A 40 0.05 1.67 -0.66
C LEU A 40 -0.10 3.18 -0.82
N ASN A 41 0.23 3.71 -2.01
CA ASN A 41 0.07 5.12 -2.31
C ASN A 41 -1.40 5.54 -2.22
N ASP A 42 -2.30 4.74 -2.77
CA ASP A 42 -3.74 5.00 -2.70
C ASP A 42 -4.27 4.89 -1.27
N TYR A 43 -3.83 3.88 -0.51
CA TYR A 43 -4.17 3.76 0.90
C TYR A 43 -3.73 4.99 1.70
N ILE A 44 -2.51 5.50 1.49
CA ILE A 44 -2.01 6.70 2.16
C ILE A 44 -2.84 7.91 1.77
N LYS A 45 -3.09 8.13 0.48
CA LYS A 45 -3.85 9.29 -0.01
C LYS A 45 -5.27 9.31 0.54
N THR A 46 -5.99 8.21 0.39
CA THR A 46 -7.40 8.10 0.79
C THR A 46 -7.54 8.19 2.30
N THR A 47 -6.77 7.39 3.05
CA THR A 47 -6.84 7.37 4.51
C THR A 47 -6.45 8.72 5.11
N PHE A 48 -5.43 9.38 4.55
CA PHE A 48 -5.01 10.69 5.04
C PHE A 48 -6.04 11.78 4.75
N SER A 49 -6.68 11.74 3.57
CA SER A 49 -7.75 12.69 3.22
C SER A 49 -8.94 12.54 4.17
N GLU A 50 -9.44 11.32 4.35
CA GLU A 50 -10.55 11.01 5.27
C GLU A 50 -10.21 11.43 6.71
N PHE A 51 -9.00 11.10 7.18
CA PHE A 51 -8.55 11.47 8.52
C PHE A 51 -8.51 12.99 8.72
N LYS A 52 -8.08 13.74 7.71
CA LYS A 52 -8.01 15.20 7.76
C LYS A 52 -9.41 15.83 7.83
N GLU A 53 -10.37 15.29 7.09
CA GLU A 53 -11.77 15.74 7.13
C GLU A 53 -12.43 15.43 8.47
N GLY A 54 -12.24 14.22 9.00
CA GLY A 54 -12.72 13.83 10.32
C GLY A 54 -12.15 14.73 11.42
N LYS A 55 -10.83 14.96 11.40
CA LYS A 55 -10.15 15.88 12.31
C LYS A 55 -10.71 17.30 12.23
N LYS A 56 -10.87 17.85 11.02
CA LYS A 56 -11.42 19.20 10.81
C LYS A 56 -12.83 19.33 11.39
N THR A 57 -13.66 18.31 11.21
CA THR A 57 -15.04 18.29 11.72
C THR A 57 -15.05 18.26 13.24
N TYR A 58 -14.21 17.42 13.85
CA TYR A 58 -14.02 17.35 15.29
C TYR A 58 -13.54 18.70 15.88
N GLU A 59 -12.50 19.29 15.29
CA GLU A 59 -11.96 20.60 15.71
C GLU A 59 -13.01 21.71 15.62
N LYS A 60 -13.84 21.71 14.57
CA LYS A 60 -14.94 22.67 14.44
C LYS A 60 -15.95 22.54 15.59
N ILE A 61 -16.42 21.34 15.87
CA ILE A 61 -17.41 21.12 16.95
C ILE A 61 -16.80 21.43 18.33
N SER A 62 -15.50 21.17 18.51
CA SER A 62 -14.79 21.58 19.72
C SER A 62 -14.77 23.11 19.90
N ALA A 63 -14.50 23.87 18.82
CA ALA A 63 -14.52 25.33 18.86
C ALA A 63 -15.94 25.90 19.06
N ASP A 64 -16.96 25.26 18.47
CA ASP A 64 -18.36 25.63 18.65
C ASP A 64 -18.78 25.44 20.13
N LEU A 65 -18.33 24.36 20.78
CA LEU A 65 -18.57 24.12 22.20
C LEU A 65 -17.91 25.17 23.09
N GLU A 66 -16.65 25.53 22.82
CA GLU A 66 -15.95 26.59 23.54
C GLU A 66 -16.68 27.93 23.41
N THR A 67 -17.17 28.23 22.20
CA THR A 67 -17.97 29.44 21.92
C THR A 67 -19.30 29.43 22.70
N ALA A 68 -20.01 28.30 22.72
CA ALA A 68 -21.27 28.15 23.44
C ALA A 68 -21.06 28.27 24.96
N SER A 69 -19.99 27.67 25.49
CA SER A 69 -19.62 27.74 26.90
C SER A 69 -19.32 29.18 27.33
N ASN A 70 -18.51 29.90 26.56
CA ASN A 70 -18.21 31.32 26.82
C ASN A 70 -19.48 32.18 26.83
N LYS A 71 -20.39 31.95 25.88
CA LYS A 71 -21.69 32.66 25.84
C LYS A 71 -22.54 32.38 27.08
N TYR A 72 -22.67 31.11 27.48
CA TYR A 72 -23.41 30.73 28.68
C TYR A 72 -22.81 31.35 29.94
N ALA A 73 -21.48 31.29 30.10
CA ALA A 73 -20.77 31.88 31.24
C ALA A 73 -20.89 33.42 31.32
N SER A 74 -21.00 34.10 30.17
CA SER A 74 -21.12 35.56 30.09
C SER A 74 -22.56 36.10 30.15
N ALA A 75 -23.56 35.22 30.21
CA ALA A 75 -24.97 35.61 30.19
C ALA A 75 -25.34 36.48 31.41
N SER A 76 -26.13 37.54 31.17
CA SER A 76 -26.52 38.46 32.24
C SER A 76 -27.47 37.80 33.24
N LEU A 77 -27.07 37.74 34.51
CA LEU A 77 -27.89 37.23 35.64
C LEU A 77 -29.24 37.97 35.80
N LYS A 78 -29.39 39.14 35.19
CA LYS A 78 -30.61 39.96 35.23
C LYS A 78 -31.64 39.58 34.16
N LYS A 79 -31.29 38.69 33.23
CA LYS A 79 -32.13 38.28 32.09
C LYS A 79 -32.30 36.77 32.05
N PRO A 80 -33.22 36.19 32.84
CA PRO A 80 -33.38 34.75 32.97
C PRO A 80 -33.71 34.02 31.66
N ASP A 81 -34.39 34.67 30.71
CA ASP A 81 -34.68 34.08 29.39
C ASP A 81 -33.41 33.96 28.51
N GLU A 82 -32.49 34.92 28.62
CA GLU A 82 -31.21 34.91 27.91
C GLU A 82 -30.31 33.77 28.44
N ILE A 83 -30.31 33.57 29.76
CA ILE A 83 -29.59 32.45 30.41
C ILE A 83 -30.13 31.11 29.91
N LYS A 84 -31.45 30.91 29.93
CA LYS A 84 -32.08 29.65 29.47
C LYS A 84 -31.79 29.35 28.01
N MET A 85 -31.79 30.37 27.14
CA MET A 85 -31.43 30.17 25.74
C MET A 85 -29.96 29.77 25.58
N ALA A 86 -29.04 30.43 26.30
CA ALA A 86 -27.62 30.09 26.25
C ALA A 86 -27.32 28.69 26.80
N GLU A 87 -28.02 28.29 27.87
CA GLU A 87 -27.96 26.95 28.46
C GLU A 87 -28.39 25.87 27.47
N ASN A 88 -29.57 26.04 26.84
CA ASN A 88 -30.08 25.08 25.86
C ASN A 88 -29.13 24.91 24.66
N VAL A 89 -28.53 26.00 24.19
CA VAL A 89 -27.54 25.95 23.09
C VAL A 89 -26.28 25.21 23.55
N TYR A 90 -25.78 25.51 24.76
CA TYR A 90 -24.63 24.82 25.33
C TYR A 90 -24.87 23.31 25.47
N GLU A 91 -25.99 22.90 26.08
CA GLU A 91 -26.33 21.48 26.26
C GLU A 91 -26.45 20.74 24.91
N ALA A 92 -27.08 21.37 23.92
CA ALA A 92 -27.20 20.80 22.58
C ALA A 92 -25.82 20.62 21.91
N THR A 93 -24.96 21.65 21.96
CA THR A 93 -23.61 21.58 21.40
C THR A 93 -22.72 20.58 22.15
N GLU A 94 -22.84 20.50 23.49
CA GLU A 94 -22.12 19.54 24.32
C GLU A 94 -22.49 18.09 23.96
N SER A 95 -23.77 17.82 23.74
CA SER A 95 -24.25 16.50 23.30
C SER A 95 -23.65 16.09 21.96
N ILE A 96 -23.64 17.01 20.98
CA ILE A 96 -23.02 16.78 19.67
C ILE A 96 -21.51 16.55 19.81
N TYR A 97 -20.82 17.34 20.63
CA TYR A 97 -19.38 17.18 20.87
C TYR A 97 -19.05 15.81 21.45
N LYS A 98 -19.82 15.31 22.43
CA LYS A 98 -19.61 13.97 23.01
C LYS A 98 -19.72 12.88 21.94
N PHE A 99 -20.76 12.95 21.10
CA PHE A 99 -20.95 12.00 20.01
C PHE A 99 -19.80 12.06 18.98
N MET A 100 -19.43 13.27 18.54
CA MET A 100 -18.34 13.48 17.57
C MET A 100 -16.96 13.08 18.12
N SER A 101 -16.70 13.30 19.41
CA SER A 101 -15.46 12.87 20.08
C SER A 101 -15.29 11.36 20.04
N LEU A 102 -16.38 10.64 20.34
CA LEU A 102 -16.39 9.18 20.29
C LEU A 102 -16.19 8.68 18.87
N ASP A 103 -16.90 9.25 17.90
CA ASP A 103 -16.79 8.87 16.48
C ASP A 103 -15.37 9.11 15.95
N TYR A 104 -14.79 10.28 16.20
CA TYR A 104 -13.41 10.58 15.80
C TYR A 104 -12.40 9.63 16.44
N THR A 105 -12.54 9.33 17.74
CA THR A 105 -11.68 8.36 18.44
C THR A 105 -11.82 6.95 17.86
N TYR A 106 -13.04 6.55 17.53
CA TYR A 106 -13.30 5.27 16.88
C TYR A 106 -12.66 5.20 15.49
N GLN A 107 -12.80 6.24 14.67
CA GLN A 107 -12.15 6.33 13.35
C GLN A 107 -10.61 6.21 13.47
N VAL A 108 -10.00 6.94 14.41
CA VAL A 108 -8.55 6.84 14.70
C VAL A 108 -8.15 5.40 15.04
N ASN A 109 -8.93 4.74 15.90
CA ASN A 109 -8.70 3.35 16.28
C ASN A 109 -8.82 2.39 15.08
N CYS A 110 -9.85 2.54 14.26
CA CYS A 110 -10.04 1.73 13.05
C CYS A 110 -8.88 1.90 12.07
N VAL A 111 -8.45 3.13 11.79
CA VAL A 111 -7.31 3.40 10.90
C VAL A 111 -6.04 2.77 11.45
N THR A 112 -5.76 2.94 12.74
CA THR A 112 -4.58 2.38 13.40
C THR A 112 -4.57 0.85 13.36
N ALA A 113 -5.71 0.24 13.65
CA ALA A 113 -5.88 -1.21 13.61
C ALA A 113 -5.78 -1.77 12.18
N LYS A 114 -6.29 -1.04 11.16
CA LYS A 114 -6.26 -1.47 9.76
C LYS A 114 -4.88 -1.31 9.13
N ARG A 115 -4.12 -0.28 9.50
CA ARG A 115 -2.78 0.02 8.95
C ARG A 115 -1.85 -1.19 8.96
N ARG A 116 -1.78 -1.91 10.10
CA ARG A 116 -0.90 -3.08 10.24
C ARG A 116 -1.26 -4.19 9.24
N TYR A 117 -2.55 -4.43 9.03
CA TYR A 117 -3.01 -5.49 8.15
C TYR A 117 -2.83 -5.14 6.68
N VAL A 118 -3.04 -3.87 6.31
CA VAL A 118 -2.77 -3.40 4.94
C VAL A 118 -1.29 -3.62 4.60
N ILE A 119 -0.37 -3.20 5.47
CA ILE A 119 1.07 -3.40 5.24
C ILE A 119 1.39 -4.89 5.13
N MET A 120 0.92 -5.72 6.07
CA MET A 120 1.15 -7.16 6.05
C MET A 120 0.64 -7.82 4.76
N ASP A 121 -0.58 -7.48 4.35
CA ASP A 121 -1.18 -7.98 3.11
C ASP A 121 -0.33 -7.64 1.88
N ARG A 122 0.19 -6.40 1.79
CA ARG A 122 1.11 -6.01 0.70
C ARG A 122 2.41 -6.80 0.71
N PHE A 123 3.00 -7.04 1.88
CA PHE A 123 4.20 -7.86 2.00
C PHE A 123 3.95 -9.30 1.56
N VAL A 124 2.81 -9.88 1.95
CA VAL A 124 2.42 -11.24 1.52
C VAL A 124 2.30 -11.33 0.00
N GLN A 125 1.66 -10.34 -0.64
CA GLN A 125 1.56 -10.32 -2.11
C GLN A 125 2.92 -10.23 -2.79
N MET A 126 3.82 -9.39 -2.27
CA MET A 126 5.19 -9.31 -2.77
C MET A 126 5.93 -10.65 -2.65
N MET A 127 5.75 -11.37 -1.53
CA MET A 127 6.34 -12.69 -1.34
C MET A 127 5.84 -13.70 -2.38
N PHE A 128 4.54 -13.70 -2.71
CA PHE A 128 4.02 -14.55 -3.79
C PHE A 128 4.56 -14.17 -5.17
N GLY A 129 4.76 -12.86 -5.44
CA GLY A 129 5.43 -12.39 -6.65
C GLY A 129 6.85 -12.96 -6.76
N TYR A 130 7.64 -12.87 -5.70
CA TYR A 130 8.99 -13.46 -5.66
C TYR A 130 8.97 -14.99 -5.82
N MET A 131 8.05 -15.70 -5.16
CA MET A 131 7.92 -17.16 -5.33
C MET A 131 7.65 -17.53 -6.80
N THR A 132 6.78 -16.77 -7.47
CA THR A 132 6.46 -16.98 -8.89
C THR A 132 7.68 -16.72 -9.77
N PHE A 133 8.39 -15.61 -9.54
CA PHE A 133 9.61 -15.28 -10.25
C PHE A 133 10.68 -16.38 -10.13
N TYR A 134 10.99 -16.81 -8.90
CA TYR A 134 12.00 -17.85 -8.68
C TYR A 134 11.61 -19.18 -9.30
N ARG A 135 10.33 -19.55 -9.23
CA ARG A 135 9.82 -20.75 -9.91
C ARG A 135 10.03 -20.67 -11.42
N GLN A 136 9.69 -19.55 -12.04
CA GLN A 136 9.84 -19.38 -13.49
C GLN A 136 11.31 -19.43 -13.91
N CYS A 137 12.20 -18.75 -13.17
CA CYS A 137 13.64 -18.84 -13.44
C CYS A 137 14.18 -20.26 -13.28
N ALA A 138 13.73 -21.01 -12.27
CA ALA A 138 14.14 -22.40 -12.09
C ALA A 138 13.68 -23.30 -13.26
N GLU A 139 12.46 -23.09 -13.77
CA GLU A 139 11.94 -23.77 -14.96
C GLU A 139 12.81 -23.44 -16.18
N THR A 140 13.13 -22.16 -16.43
CA THR A 140 14.01 -21.72 -17.53
C THR A 140 15.43 -22.30 -17.44
N ILE A 141 16.03 -22.36 -16.24
CA ILE A 141 17.35 -22.98 -16.02
C ILE A 141 17.30 -24.48 -16.34
N LYS A 142 16.25 -25.17 -15.88
CA LYS A 142 16.07 -26.60 -16.14
C LYS A 142 15.96 -26.92 -17.62
N GLU A 143 15.37 -26.03 -18.43
CA GLU A 143 15.29 -26.17 -19.88
C GLU A 143 16.65 -25.94 -20.59
N MET A 144 17.52 -25.11 -20.01
CA MET A 144 18.85 -24.81 -20.54
C MET A 144 19.88 -25.88 -20.19
N GLU A 145 19.75 -26.53 -19.03
CA GLU A 145 20.72 -27.48 -18.49
C GLU A 145 21.12 -28.62 -19.45
N PRO A 146 20.19 -29.32 -20.15
CA PRO A 146 20.58 -30.39 -21.07
C PRO A 146 21.46 -29.89 -22.21
N PHE A 147 21.14 -28.72 -22.77
CA PHE A 147 21.92 -28.12 -23.84
C PHE A 147 23.34 -27.78 -23.38
N MET A 148 23.51 -27.26 -22.16
CA MET A 148 24.84 -26.98 -21.62
C MET A 148 25.65 -28.26 -21.38
N ARG A 149 25.01 -29.33 -20.91
CA ARG A 149 25.66 -30.64 -20.71
C ARG A 149 26.14 -31.23 -22.04
N ASP A 150 25.30 -31.19 -23.08
CA ASP A 150 25.67 -31.66 -24.42
C ASP A 150 26.84 -30.85 -25.00
N LEU A 151 26.78 -29.52 -24.89
CA LEU A 151 27.83 -28.61 -25.37
C LEU A 151 29.16 -28.86 -24.64
N MET A 152 29.13 -29.05 -23.33
CA MET A 152 30.31 -29.37 -22.54
C MET A 152 30.95 -30.70 -23.00
N GLY A 153 30.15 -31.72 -23.27
CA GLY A 153 30.64 -32.99 -23.82
C GLY A 153 31.32 -32.83 -25.17
N MET A 154 30.73 -32.04 -26.08
CA MET A 154 31.34 -31.74 -27.39
C MET A 154 32.67 -31.00 -27.25
N ILE A 155 32.74 -30.03 -26.33
CA ILE A 155 33.97 -29.25 -26.08
C ILE A 155 35.07 -30.16 -25.52
N CYS A 156 34.77 -31.07 -24.59
CA CYS A 156 35.75 -32.03 -24.08
C CYS A 156 36.35 -32.87 -25.21
N VAL A 157 35.51 -33.44 -26.07
CA VAL A 157 35.98 -34.25 -27.21
C VAL A 157 36.80 -33.45 -28.22
N ALA A 158 36.49 -32.16 -28.41
CA ALA A 158 37.22 -31.30 -29.35
C ALA A 158 38.58 -30.82 -28.81
N LEU A 159 38.79 -30.88 -27.50
CA LEU A 159 40.02 -30.45 -26.83
C LEU A 159 40.97 -31.60 -26.50
N ASP A 160 40.49 -32.84 -26.50
CA ASP A 160 41.28 -34.08 -26.39
C ASP A 160 41.88 -34.49 -27.75
#